data_AF-A0A3B8MPG6-F1
#
_entry.id   AF-A0A3B8MPG6-F1
#
_cell.length_a   1.000
_cell.length_b   1.000
_cell.length_c   1.000
_cell.angle_alpha   90.00
_cell.angle_beta   90.00
_cell.angle_gamma   90.00
#
_symmetry.space_group_name_H-M   'P 1'
#
loop_
_entity.id
_entity.type
_entity.pdbx_description
1 polymer ?
#
loop_
_entity_poly.entity_id
_entity_poly.type
_entity_poly.pdbx_seq_one_letter_code
_entity_poly.pdbx_strand_id
1 'polypeptide(L)'
;MALSERFVAYTPYASRSPFEMTIAPIAHAHDFAAAPDEDIVALGEICRDVLARLKVTLKDLPYNFVLHSAPNVDSEPVAAGHLDTLERDFHWHLEIVPRVRQLAGFEVGTGFYVNSMLPEDAARFLREAL
;
A
#
# COMPACT_ATOMS: atom_id res chain seq x y z
N MET A 1 -10.85 6.58 3.81
CA MET A 1 -10.65 5.13 3.85
C MET A 1 -11.78 4.50 3.07
N ALA A 2 -11.43 3.78 2.00
CA ALA A 2 -12.36 3.38 0.96
C ALA A 2 -12.46 1.85 0.89
N LEU A 3 -13.61 1.36 0.45
CA LEU A 3 -13.89 -0.05 0.26
C LEU A 3 -14.60 -0.21 -1.08
N SER A 4 -14.15 -1.15 -1.90
CA SER A 4 -14.88 -1.67 -3.04
C SER A 4 -15.23 -3.14 -2.79
N GLU A 5 -15.91 -3.79 -3.74
CA GLU A 5 -16.26 -5.21 -3.62
C GLU A 5 -15.02 -6.13 -3.61
N ARG A 6 -13.90 -5.69 -4.21
CA ARG A 6 -12.68 -6.50 -4.41
C ARG A 6 -11.48 -6.01 -3.61
N PHE A 7 -11.46 -4.73 -3.23
CA PHE A 7 -10.30 -4.09 -2.61
C PHE A 7 -10.68 -3.27 -1.39
N VAL A 8 -9.73 -3.16 -0.46
CA VAL A 8 -9.80 -2.25 0.69
C VAL A 8 -8.61 -1.30 0.67
N ALA A 9 -8.86 -0.02 0.97
CA ALA A 9 -7.82 1.00 1.04
C ALA A 9 -7.73 1.60 2.44
N TYR A 10 -6.67 1.28 3.18
CA TYR A 10 -6.49 1.62 4.59
C TYR A 10 -5.18 2.30 4.91
N THR A 11 -5.11 2.97 6.06
CA THR A 11 -3.86 3.48 6.63
C THR A 11 -3.27 2.42 7.56
N PRO A 12 -2.05 1.92 7.32
CA PRO A 12 -1.45 0.90 8.16
C PRO A 12 -1.32 1.34 9.63
N TYR A 13 -1.62 0.43 10.56
CA TYR A 13 -1.48 0.68 12.00
C TYR A 13 -0.06 1.14 12.38
N ALA A 14 0.96 0.59 11.72
CA ALA A 14 2.36 0.97 11.90
C ALA A 14 2.90 1.72 10.67
N SER A 15 2.15 2.73 10.20
CA SER A 15 2.57 3.58 9.07
C SER A 15 3.87 4.33 9.37
N ARG A 16 4.78 4.34 8.40
CA ARG A 16 6.10 4.98 8.47
C ARG A 16 6.04 6.47 8.17
N SER A 17 5.05 6.89 7.38
CA SER A 17 4.84 8.28 6.99
C SER A 17 3.39 8.74 7.23
N PRO A 18 3.15 10.02 7.54
CA PRO A 18 1.80 10.57 7.56
C PRO A 18 1.07 10.31 6.23
N PHE A 19 -0.19 9.91 6.33
CA PHE A 19 -1.05 9.57 5.18
C PHE A 19 -0.53 8.43 4.29
N GLU A 20 0.37 7.58 4.79
CA GLU A 20 0.67 6.30 4.14
C GLU A 20 -0.60 5.45 4.04
N MET A 21 -0.81 4.88 2.86
CA MET A 21 -1.99 4.07 2.57
C MET A 21 -1.58 2.77 1.89
N THR A 22 -2.33 1.73 2.17
CA THR A 22 -2.24 0.43 1.53
C THR A 22 -3.57 0.12 0.86
N ILE A 23 -3.52 -0.32 -0.39
CA ILE A 23 -4.64 -0.91 -1.12
C ILE A 23 -4.34 -2.40 -1.28
N ALA A 24 -5.20 -3.26 -0.76
CA ALA A 24 -5.03 -4.70 -0.79
C ALA A 24 -6.31 -5.40 -1.28
N PRO A 25 -6.20 -6.54 -1.99
CA PRO A 25 -7.32 -7.42 -2.25
C PRO A 25 -8.04 -7.83 -0.95
N ILE A 26 -9.36 -8.01 -1.02
CA ILE A 26 -10.13 -8.59 0.09
C ILE A 26 -9.94 -10.10 0.12
N ALA A 27 -9.96 -10.76 -1.05
CA ALA A 27 -9.66 -12.17 -1.19
C ALA A 27 -8.14 -12.39 -1.17
N HIS A 28 -7.69 -13.49 -0.58
CA HIS A 28 -6.27 -13.78 -0.53
C HIS A 28 -5.67 -13.99 -1.93
N ALA A 29 -4.63 -13.22 -2.24
CA ALA A 29 -3.84 -13.34 -3.46
C ALA A 29 -2.38 -13.00 -3.15
N HIS A 30 -1.46 -13.91 -3.49
CA HIS A 30 -0.03 -13.73 -3.20
C HIS A 30 0.70 -13.02 -4.34
N ASP A 31 0.24 -13.17 -5.59
CA ASP A 31 0.90 -12.61 -6.76
C ASP A 31 -0.05 -11.68 -7.55
N PHE A 32 0.41 -10.45 -7.77
CA PHE A 32 -0.25 -9.47 -8.60
C PHE A 32 -0.28 -9.89 -10.07
N ALA A 33 0.76 -10.56 -10.58
CA ALA A 33 0.82 -10.95 -11.99
C ALA A 33 -0.26 -12.00 -12.36
N ALA A 34 -0.77 -12.72 -11.36
CA ALA A 34 -1.87 -13.67 -11.50
C ALA A 34 -3.27 -13.03 -11.33
N ALA A 35 -3.36 -11.72 -11.08
CA ALA A 35 -4.63 -11.04 -10.87
C ALA A 35 -5.45 -11.00 -12.18
N PRO A 36 -6.74 -11.38 -12.16
CA PRO A 36 -7.60 -11.32 -13.33
C PRO A 36 -7.90 -9.86 -13.75
N ASP A 37 -8.22 -9.65 -15.03
CA ASP A 37 -8.48 -8.31 -15.60
C ASP A 37 -9.54 -7.51 -14.82
N GLU A 38 -10.57 -8.19 -14.31
CA GLU A 38 -11.62 -7.62 -13.45
C GLU A 38 -11.07 -7.03 -12.14
N ASP A 39 -10.06 -7.66 -11.53
CA ASP A 39 -9.36 -7.12 -10.36
C ASP A 39 -8.52 -5.91 -10.73
N ILE A 40 -7.90 -5.91 -11.92
CA ILE A 40 -7.12 -4.75 -12.39
C ILE A 40 -8.02 -3.53 -12.62
N VAL A 41 -9.21 -3.73 -13.19
CA VAL A 41 -10.20 -2.66 -13.34
C VAL A 41 -10.67 -2.14 -11.98
N ALA A 42 -11.06 -3.04 -11.07
CA ALA A 42 -11.51 -2.67 -9.72
C ALA A 42 -10.40 -1.97 -8.90
N LEU A 43 -9.15 -2.37 -9.08
CA LEU A 43 -7.98 -1.71 -8.50
C LEU A 43 -7.86 -0.27 -9.01
N GLY A 44 -8.03 -0.05 -10.32
CA GLY A 44 -8.01 1.28 -10.91
C GLY A 44 -9.09 2.21 -10.33
N GLU A 45 -10.29 1.68 -10.10
CA GLU A 45 -11.40 2.42 -9.52
C GLU A 45 -11.14 2.88 -8.08
N ILE A 46 -10.66 1.98 -7.22
CA ILE A 46 -10.31 2.34 -5.83
C ILE A 46 -9.08 3.24 -5.78
N CYS A 47 -8.10 3.04 -6.66
CA CYS A 47 -6.94 3.93 -6.78
C CYS A 47 -7.37 5.36 -7.11
N ARG A 48 -8.31 5.54 -8.06
CA ARG A 48 -8.85 6.85 -8.41
C ARG A 48 -9.52 7.53 -7.20
N ASP A 49 -10.34 6.81 -6.43
CA ASP A 49 -10.98 7.36 -5.23
C ASP A 49 -9.96 7.76 -4.16
N VAL A 50 -9.02 6.87 -3.85
CA VAL A 50 -7.98 7.11 -2.84
C VAL A 50 -7.09 8.30 -3.21
N LEU A 51 -6.67 8.39 -4.48
CA LEU A 51 -5.83 9.49 -4.96
C LEU A 51 -6.61 10.81 -5.03
N ALA A 52 -7.90 10.79 -5.35
CA ALA A 52 -8.75 11.99 -5.30
C ALA A 52 -8.87 12.53 -3.86
N ARG A 53 -9.10 11.64 -2.89
CA ARG A 53 -9.12 11.99 -1.44
C ARG A 53 -7.78 12.58 -1.02
N LEU A 54 -6.68 11.91 -1.35
CA LEU A 54 -5.32 12.38 -1.05
C LEU A 54 -5.06 13.78 -1.63
N LYS A 55 -5.44 14.00 -2.89
CA LYS A 55 -5.27 15.27 -3.58
C LYS A 55 -5.99 16.41 -2.85
N VAL A 56 -7.22 16.18 -2.40
CA VAL A 56 -7.99 17.17 -1.62
C VAL A 56 -7.37 17.39 -0.25
N THR A 57 -7.04 16.32 0.48
CA THR A 57 -6.49 16.39 1.84
C THR A 57 -5.12 17.08 1.89
N LEU A 58 -4.24 16.79 0.92
CA LEU A 58 -2.84 17.25 0.92
C LEU A 58 -2.53 18.29 -0.16
N LYS A 59 -3.54 18.87 -0.80
CA LYS A 59 -3.38 19.93 -1.83
C LYS A 59 -2.44 19.51 -2.96
N ASP A 60 -2.68 18.32 -3.52
CA ASP A 60 -1.95 17.78 -4.69
C ASP A 60 -0.45 17.54 -4.43
N LEU A 61 -0.09 17.12 -3.22
CA LEU A 61 1.29 16.79 -2.84
C LEU A 61 1.83 15.61 -3.66
N PRO A 62 3.12 15.61 -4.06
CA PRO A 62 3.76 14.45 -4.68
C PRO A 62 3.70 13.21 -3.79
N TYR A 63 3.56 12.04 -4.42
CA TYR A 63 3.53 10.75 -3.76
C TYR A 63 4.31 9.70 -4.57
N ASN A 64 4.67 8.61 -3.92
CA ASN A 64 5.17 7.40 -4.55
C ASN A 64 4.11 6.31 -4.53
N PHE A 65 4.23 5.38 -5.47
CA PHE A 65 3.34 4.25 -5.66
C PHE A 65 4.22 3.01 -5.76
N VAL A 66 4.05 2.05 -4.85
CA VAL A 66 4.94 0.89 -4.73
C VAL A 66 4.10 -0.38 -4.72
N LEU A 67 4.32 -1.25 -5.70
CA LEU A 67 3.71 -2.57 -5.75
C LEU A 67 4.57 -3.56 -4.96
N HIS A 68 3.96 -4.24 -4.00
CA HIS A 68 4.55 -5.36 -3.29
C HIS A 68 3.87 -6.64 -3.80
N SER A 69 4.56 -7.41 -4.63
CA SER A 69 4.09 -8.69 -5.18
C SER A 69 5.02 -9.83 -4.78
N ALA A 70 4.55 -11.07 -4.97
CA ALA A 70 5.38 -12.25 -4.87
C ALA A 70 6.66 -12.14 -5.72
N PRO A 71 7.79 -12.71 -5.24
CA PRO A 71 9.00 -12.80 -6.04
C PRO A 71 8.77 -13.69 -7.27
N ASN A 72 9.56 -13.47 -8.32
CA ASN A 72 9.52 -14.32 -9.50
C ASN A 72 10.14 -15.70 -9.21
N VAL A 73 9.30 -16.71 -9.04
CA VAL A 73 9.72 -18.10 -8.74
C VAL A 73 10.38 -18.80 -9.93
N ASP A 74 10.26 -18.26 -11.15
CA ASP A 74 10.88 -18.82 -12.36
C ASP A 74 12.31 -18.29 -12.59
N SER A 75 12.77 -17.30 -11.80
CA SER A 75 13.97 -16.52 -12.11
C SER A 75 15.31 -17.15 -11.72
N GLU A 76 15.37 -18.00 -10.69
CA GLU A 76 16.54 -18.77 -10.26
C GLU A 76 16.08 -19.94 -9.35
N PRO A 77 16.82 -21.05 -9.23
CA PRO A 77 16.46 -22.13 -8.32
C PRO A 77 16.54 -21.64 -6.87
N VAL A 78 15.38 -21.38 -6.29
CA VAL A 78 15.24 -21.08 -4.87
C VAL A 78 15.55 -22.35 -4.08
N ALA A 79 16.37 -22.24 -3.04
CA ALA A 79 16.69 -23.36 -2.17
C ALA A 79 15.38 -23.99 -1.62
N ALA A 80 15.27 -25.31 -1.71
CA ALA A 80 14.09 -26.05 -1.24
C ALA A 80 13.71 -25.61 0.19
N GLY A 81 12.42 -25.33 0.42
CA GLY A 81 11.92 -24.86 1.71
C GLY A 81 11.85 -23.33 1.89
N HIS A 82 12.40 -22.51 0.98
CA HIS A 82 12.35 -21.04 1.15
C HIS A 82 11.05 -20.38 0.69
N LEU A 83 10.32 -20.96 -0.27
CA LEU A 83 9.09 -20.38 -0.81
C LEU A 83 7.92 -21.37 -0.86
N ASP A 84 8.05 -22.54 -0.22
CA ASP A 84 7.04 -23.60 -0.25
C ASP A 84 5.67 -23.15 0.30
N THR A 85 5.66 -22.12 1.14
CA THR A 85 4.46 -21.53 1.75
C THR A 85 4.09 -20.16 1.19
N LEU A 86 4.79 -19.68 0.15
CA LEU A 86 4.61 -18.33 -0.43
C LEU A 86 3.15 -18.03 -0.76
N GLU A 87 2.46 -18.98 -1.39
CA GLU A 87 1.05 -18.84 -1.79
C GLU A 87 0.11 -18.58 -0.61
N ARG A 88 0.51 -18.96 0.62
CA ARG A 88 -0.29 -18.86 1.84
C ARG A 88 0.15 -17.70 2.74
N ASP A 89 1.45 -17.39 2.72
CA ASP A 89 2.07 -16.47 3.67
C ASP A 89 2.14 -15.04 3.16
N PHE A 90 2.20 -14.84 1.84
CA PHE A 90 2.30 -13.52 1.24
C PHE A 90 0.97 -13.06 0.65
N HIS A 91 0.66 -11.78 0.84
CA HIS A 91 -0.53 -11.13 0.31
C HIS A 91 -0.10 -9.85 -0.40
N TRP A 92 -0.24 -9.82 -1.73
CA TRP A 92 0.22 -8.68 -2.50
C TRP A 92 -0.60 -7.45 -2.14
N HIS A 93 0.03 -6.29 -2.19
CA HIS A 93 -0.65 -5.04 -1.95
C HIS A 93 0.08 -3.89 -2.61
N LEU A 94 -0.60 -2.77 -2.66
CA LEU A 94 -0.10 -1.55 -3.23
C LEU A 94 0.04 -0.50 -2.14
N GLU A 95 1.21 0.11 -2.07
CA GLU A 95 1.54 1.13 -1.08
C GLU A 95 1.60 2.51 -1.74
N ILE A 96 0.95 3.49 -1.12
CA ILE A 96 0.95 4.89 -1.52
C ILE A 96 1.62 5.69 -0.40
N VAL A 97 2.72 6.37 -0.74
CA VAL A 97 3.53 7.10 0.23
C VAL A 97 3.61 8.58 -0.17
N PRO A 98 2.78 9.46 0.42
CA PRO A 98 2.85 10.90 0.18
C PRO A 98 4.16 11.48 0.72
N ARG A 99 4.80 12.39 -0.02
CA ARG A 99 6.09 12.99 0.34
C ARG A 99 5.91 14.18 1.29
N VAL A 100 5.31 13.94 2.46
CA VAL A 100 4.96 14.98 3.46
C VAL A 100 6.21 15.59 4.11
N ARG A 101 7.27 14.80 4.30
CA ARG A 101 8.53 15.26 4.88
C ARG A 101 9.71 14.59 4.20
N GLN A 102 10.88 15.22 4.29
CA GLN A 102 12.14 14.60 3.94
C GLN A 102 12.65 13.77 5.12
N LEU A 103 13.33 12.66 4.81
CA LEU A 103 14.02 11.84 5.79
C LEU A 103 15.24 12.60 6.33
N ALA A 104 15.48 12.55 7.63
CA ALA A 104 16.64 13.15 8.26
C ALA A 104 17.70 12.09 8.57
N GLY A 105 18.81 12.51 9.19
CA GLY A 105 19.93 11.62 9.51
C GLY A 105 19.57 10.46 10.42
N PHE A 106 18.55 10.60 11.28
CA PHE A 106 18.08 9.50 12.12
C PHE A 106 17.45 8.38 11.29
N GLU A 107 16.52 8.71 10.39
CA GLU A 107 15.84 7.71 9.58
C GLU A 107 16.81 7.04 8.59
N VAL A 108 17.68 7.84 7.96
CA VAL A 108 18.69 7.32 7.03
C VAL A 108 19.70 6.44 7.76
N GLY A 109 20.15 6.83 8.96
CA GLY A 109 21.18 6.11 9.69
C GLY A 109 20.69 4.83 10.38
N THR A 110 19.40 4.75 10.72
CA THR A 110 18.86 3.64 11.53
C THR A 110 17.84 2.77 10.81
N GLY A 111 17.19 3.27 9.75
CA GLY A 111 16.06 2.62 9.11
C GLY A 111 14.75 2.70 9.92
N PHE A 112 14.76 3.30 11.11
CA PHE A 112 13.54 3.61 11.86
C PHE A 112 12.87 4.86 11.32
N TYR A 113 11.55 4.94 11.47
CA TYR A 113 10.75 6.07 11.01
C TYR A 113 10.05 6.73 12.20
N VAL A 114 9.99 8.06 12.17
CA VAL A 114 9.20 8.86 13.12
C VAL A 114 7.96 9.36 12.40
N ASN A 115 6.78 8.85 12.79
CA ASN A 115 5.51 9.33 12.27
C ASN A 115 4.85 10.27 13.28
N SER A 116 4.64 11.53 12.89
CA SER A 116 4.02 12.54 13.75
C SER A 116 2.49 12.54 13.73
N MET A 117 1.88 11.67 12.91
CA MET A 117 0.44 11.53 12.78
C MET A 117 0.03 10.09 13.02
N LEU A 118 -1.00 9.88 13.84
CA LEU A 118 -1.58 8.57 14.05
C LEU A 118 -2.33 8.12 12.78
N PRO A 119 -2.29 6.82 12.42
CA PRO A 119 -3.01 6.32 11.26
C PRO A 119 -4.53 6.52 11.38
N GLU A 120 -5.09 6.48 12.59
CA GLU A 120 -6.51 6.72 12.83
C GLU A 120 -6.93 8.14 12.43
N ASP A 121 -6.08 9.13 12.71
CA ASP A 121 -6.30 10.52 12.31
C ASP A 121 -6.17 10.68 10.79
N ALA A 122 -5.13 10.09 10.19
CA ALA A 122 -4.96 10.10 8.73
C ALA A 122 -6.18 9.47 8.03
N ALA A 123 -6.66 8.32 8.52
CA ALA A 123 -7.85 7.66 7.99
C ALA A 123 -9.10 8.52 8.11
N ARG A 124 -9.28 9.24 9.24
CA ARG A 124 -10.38 10.19 9.46
C ARG A 124 -10.34 11.30 8.42
N PHE A 125 -9.21 12.00 8.29
CA PHE A 125 -9.06 13.10 7.33
C PHE A 125 -9.31 12.65 5.88
N LEU A 126 -8.85 11.45 5.50
CA LEU A 126 -9.09 10.91 4.16
C LEU A 126 -10.56 10.49 3.92
N ARG A 127 -11.29 10.05 4.96
CA ARG A 127 -12.73 9.76 4.84
C ARG A 127 -13.56 11.04 4.70
N GLU A 128 -13.19 12.09 5.41
CA GLU A 128 -13.93 13.36 5.44
C GLU A 128 -13.66 14.25 4.21
N ALA A 129 -12.62 13.95 3.41
CA ALA A 129 -12.23 14.74 2.26
C ALA A 129 -13.21 14.69 1.07
N LEU A 130 -13.98 13.60 0.93
CA LEU A 130 -14.98 13.34 -0.11
C LEU A 130 -16.07 12.40 0.41
#